data_AF-A0A2M8FW81-F1
#
_entry.id   AF-A0A2M8FW81-F1
#
_cell.length_a   1.000
_cell.length_b   1.000
_cell.length_c   1.000
_cell.angle_alpha   90.00
_cell.angle_beta   90.00
_cell.angle_gamma   90.00
#
_symmetry.space_group_name_H-M   'P 1'
#
loop_
_entity.id
_entity.type
_entity.pdbx_description
1 polymer ?
#
loop_
_entity_poly.entity_id
_entity_poly.type
_entity_poly.pdbx_seq_one_letter_code
_entity_poly.pdbx_strand_id
1 'polypeptide(L)'
;MRINLLFTSNSWLVASLEALTFLLFAFHFWHIKDEKFSFAHFILFFLLCLFLFQRFCFSKKWYPQQTQKLGIENHFDHSFLICLYSLFLALGSSLIFHPLLPLSFSSIILILFSAINVIMIVFFLRDKDNTPANHYSKAKPFS
;
A
#
# COMPACT_ATOMS: atom_id res chain seq x y z
N MET A 1 19.96 2.67 -17.91
CA MET A 1 18.57 2.25 -18.16
C MET A 1 18.27 0.90 -17.46
N ARG A 2 18.30 0.84 -16.12
CA ARG A 2 18.02 -0.39 -15.35
C ARG A 2 17.41 -0.15 -13.95
N ILE A 3 17.54 1.06 -13.40
CA ILE A 3 17.00 1.41 -12.07
C ILE A 3 15.46 1.48 -12.08
N ASN A 4 14.84 1.89 -13.19
CA ASN A 4 13.37 1.98 -13.29
C ASN A 4 12.65 0.62 -13.25
N LEU A 5 13.33 -0.51 -13.42
CA LEU A 5 12.71 -1.84 -13.35
C LEU A 5 12.56 -2.36 -11.91
N LEU A 6 13.31 -1.82 -10.95
CA LEU A 6 13.26 -2.28 -9.56
C LEU A 6 12.13 -1.61 -8.77
N PHE A 7 11.75 -0.38 -9.14
CA PHE A 7 10.78 0.45 -8.43
C PHE A 7 9.42 0.58 -9.12
N THR A 8 9.15 -0.20 -10.16
CA THR A 8 7.78 -0.37 -10.66
C THR A 8 7.05 -1.38 -9.78
N SER A 9 5.80 -1.10 -9.44
CA SER A 9 5.00 -1.97 -8.56
C SER A 9 4.74 -3.38 -9.05
N ASN A 10 4.96 -3.64 -10.33
CA ASN A 10 4.93 -4.97 -10.91
C ASN A 10 6.30 -5.67 -10.93
N SER A 11 7.31 -5.14 -10.24
CA SER A 11 8.61 -5.79 -10.16
C SER A 11 8.54 -7.03 -9.26
N TRP A 12 9.32 -8.05 -9.61
CA TRP A 12 9.52 -9.25 -8.79
C TRP A 12 9.98 -8.93 -7.35
N LEU A 13 10.68 -7.81 -7.16
CA LEU A 13 11.15 -7.33 -5.87
C LEU A 13 9.98 -6.91 -4.98
N VAL A 14 9.03 -6.14 -5.51
CA VAL A 14 7.83 -5.72 -4.79
C VAL A 14 6.98 -6.94 -4.40
N ALA A 15 6.83 -7.90 -5.31
CA ALA A 15 6.13 -9.16 -5.02
C ALA A 15 6.81 -9.97 -3.90
N SER A 16 8.14 -10.06 -3.94
CA SER A 16 8.93 -10.73 -2.90
C SER A 16 8.79 -10.02 -1.55
N LEU A 17 8.80 -8.68 -1.56
CA LEU A 17 8.65 -7.86 -0.36
C LEU A 17 7.25 -7.99 0.25
N GLU A 18 6.21 -8.03 -0.58
CA GLU A 18 4.82 -8.28 -0.16
C GLU A 18 4.70 -9.67 0.48
N ALA A 19 5.25 -10.70 -0.16
CA ALA A 19 5.25 -12.05 0.39
C ALA A 19 5.98 -12.12 1.76
N LEU A 20 7.14 -11.50 1.87
CA LEU A 20 7.87 -11.39 3.14
C LEU A 20 7.09 -10.62 4.19
N THR A 21 6.37 -9.56 3.82
CA THR A 21 5.51 -8.78 4.72
C THR A 21 4.38 -9.66 5.28
N PHE A 22 3.74 -10.48 4.45
CA PHE A 22 2.74 -11.43 4.91
C PHE A 22 3.32 -12.52 5.82
N LEU A 23 4.53 -13.01 5.53
CA LEU A 23 5.22 -13.96 6.40
C LEU A 23 5.54 -13.34 7.78
N LEU A 24 5.94 -12.07 7.82
CA LEU A 24 6.16 -11.35 9.07
C LEU A 24 4.87 -11.19 9.87
N PHE A 25 3.75 -10.86 9.23
CA PHE A 25 2.45 -10.88 9.91
C PHE A 25 2.13 -12.25 10.49
N ALA A 26 2.28 -13.32 9.69
CA ALA A 26 2.01 -14.69 10.15
C ALA A 26 2.91 -15.07 11.34
N PHE A 27 4.19 -14.68 11.31
CA PHE A 27 5.12 -14.88 12.42
C PHE A 27 4.65 -14.16 13.69
N HIS A 28 4.27 -12.88 13.58
CA HIS A 28 3.74 -12.12 14.71
C HIS A 28 2.44 -12.73 15.25
N PHE A 29 1.50 -13.13 14.40
CA PHE A 29 0.27 -13.81 14.87
C PHE A 29 0.56 -15.17 15.51
N TRP A 30 1.54 -15.92 15.01
CA TRP A 30 1.94 -17.20 15.61
C TRP A 30 2.53 -17.00 17.00
N HIS A 31 3.46 -16.06 17.15
CA HIS A 31 4.19 -15.85 18.40
C HIS A 31 3.28 -15.44 19.57
N ILE A 32 2.11 -14.87 19.27
CA ILE A 32 1.19 -14.35 20.29
C ILE A 32 0.00 -15.31 20.54
N LYS A 33 0.01 -16.51 19.94
CA LYS A 33 -1.10 -17.50 19.99
C LYS A 33 -1.48 -17.96 21.41
N ASP A 34 -0.55 -17.88 22.37
CA ASP A 34 -0.76 -18.34 23.74
C ASP A 34 -1.22 -17.23 24.71
N GLU A 35 -1.29 -15.96 24.25
CA GLU A 35 -1.82 -14.86 25.04
C GLU A 35 -3.32 -14.63 24.78
N LYS A 36 -4.08 -14.27 25.82
CA LYS A 36 -5.45 -13.77 25.64
C LYS A 36 -5.43 -12.60 24.65
N PHE A 37 -6.45 -12.50 23.80
CA PHE A 37 -6.57 -11.44 22.79
C PHE A 37 -6.24 -10.06 23.40
N SER A 38 -5.05 -9.56 23.07
CA SER A 38 -4.46 -8.37 23.66
C SER A 38 -4.60 -7.17 22.71
N PHE A 39 -4.40 -5.96 23.23
CA PHE A 39 -4.44 -4.74 22.41
C PHE A 39 -3.42 -4.78 21.26
N ALA A 40 -2.30 -5.48 21.42
CA ALA A 40 -1.32 -5.70 20.36
C ALA A 40 -1.88 -6.52 19.18
N HIS A 41 -2.71 -7.53 19.45
CA HIS A 41 -3.39 -8.29 18.39
C HIS A 41 -4.35 -7.42 17.60
N PHE A 42 -5.09 -6.55 18.30
CA PHE A 42 -5.98 -5.61 17.65
C PHE A 42 -5.21 -4.66 16.71
N ILE A 43 -4.07 -4.12 17.15
CA ILE A 43 -3.22 -3.26 16.30
C ILE A 43 -2.71 -4.03 15.08
N LEU A 44 -2.17 -5.25 15.27
CA LEU A 44 -1.64 -6.05 14.16
C LEU A 44 -2.74 -6.41 13.15
N PHE A 45 -3.91 -6.81 13.63
CA PHE A 45 -5.06 -7.08 12.78
C PHE A 45 -5.53 -5.83 12.04
N PHE A 46 -5.59 -4.69 12.73
CA PHE A 46 -5.96 -3.41 12.14
C PHE A 46 -4.97 -2.99 11.04
N LEU A 47 -3.67 -3.12 11.28
CA LEU A 47 -2.62 -2.87 10.28
C LEU A 47 -2.75 -3.79 9.07
N LEU A 48 -3.04 -5.07 9.28
CA LEU A 48 -3.29 -6.03 8.20
C LEU A 48 -4.51 -5.60 7.36
N CYS A 49 -5.61 -5.19 7.99
CA CYS A 49 -6.80 -4.69 7.30
C CYS A 49 -6.49 -3.45 6.45
N LEU A 50 -5.75 -2.47 6.99
CA LEU A 50 -5.34 -1.29 6.23
C LEU A 50 -4.44 -1.69 5.06
N PHE A 51 -3.49 -2.59 5.25
CA PHE A 51 -2.62 -3.07 4.18
C PHE A 51 -3.40 -3.78 3.07
N LEU A 52 -4.37 -4.63 3.42
CA LEU A 52 -5.25 -5.30 2.46
C LEU A 52 -6.13 -4.28 1.70
N PHE A 53 -6.60 -3.23 2.37
CA PHE A 53 -7.31 -2.13 1.71
C PHE A 53 -6.43 -1.41 0.69
N GLN A 54 -5.18 -1.10 1.05
CA GLN A 54 -4.20 -0.52 0.10
C GLN A 54 -3.98 -1.45 -1.10
N ARG A 55 -3.83 -2.76 -0.85
CA ARG A 55 -3.68 -3.78 -1.89
C ARG A 55 -4.89 -3.86 -2.82
N PHE A 56 -6.10 -3.74 -2.27
CA PHE A 56 -7.32 -3.67 -3.06
C PHE A 56 -7.36 -2.43 -3.97
N CYS A 57 -7.03 -1.25 -3.42
CA CYS A 57 -6.98 0.00 -4.18
C CYS A 57 -6.00 -0.10 -5.36
N PHE A 58 -4.84 -0.70 -5.10
CA PHE A 58 -3.80 -0.95 -6.11
C PHE A 58 -4.23 -1.94 -7.20
N SER A 59 -4.90 -3.04 -6.80
CA SER A 59 -5.16 -4.17 -7.71
C SER A 59 -6.35 -3.92 -8.63
N LYS A 60 -7.29 -3.05 -8.20
CA LYS A 60 -8.46 -2.72 -8.99
C LYS A 60 -8.07 -1.84 -10.18
N LYS A 61 -8.55 -2.21 -11.38
CA LYS A 61 -8.48 -1.35 -12.56
C LYS A 61 -9.63 -0.34 -12.52
N TRP A 62 -9.30 0.91 -12.25
CA TRP A 62 -10.23 2.03 -12.14
C TRP A 62 -10.54 2.66 -13.50
N TYR A 63 -9.61 2.63 -14.45
CA TYR A 63 -9.80 3.07 -15.83
C TYR A 63 -9.67 1.89 -16.81
N PRO A 64 -10.72 1.06 -17.01
CA PRO A 64 -10.62 -0.16 -17.80
C PRO A 64 -10.22 0.08 -19.27
N GLN A 65 -10.60 1.23 -19.82
CA GLN A 65 -10.34 1.63 -21.20
C GLN A 65 -8.91 2.13 -21.45
N GLN A 66 -8.13 2.41 -20.39
CA GLN A 66 -6.75 2.86 -20.51
C GLN A 66 -5.77 1.68 -20.42
N THR A 67 -4.69 1.72 -21.22
CA THR A 67 -3.62 0.70 -21.20
C THR A 67 -2.55 0.99 -20.14
N GLN A 68 -2.43 2.25 -19.71
CA GLN A 68 -1.47 2.69 -18.70
C GLN A 68 -2.20 3.16 -17.44
N LYS A 69 -1.55 2.98 -16.27
CA LYS A 69 -2.05 3.53 -15.00
C LYS A 69 -2.06 5.06 -15.06
N LEU A 70 -3.23 5.66 -14.88
CA LEU A 70 -3.44 7.11 -14.96
C LEU A 70 -4.32 7.59 -13.79
N GLY A 71 -4.27 8.90 -13.51
CA GLY A 71 -5.11 9.52 -12.48
C GLY A 71 -4.93 8.85 -11.11
N ILE A 72 -6.04 8.40 -10.53
CA ILE A 72 -6.06 7.77 -9.21
C ILE A 72 -5.27 6.45 -9.16
N GLU A 73 -5.15 5.73 -10.28
CA GLU A 73 -4.39 4.47 -10.32
C GLU A 73 -2.89 4.72 -10.10
N ASN A 74 -2.36 5.82 -10.64
CA ASN A 74 -0.97 6.19 -10.41
C ASN A 74 -0.72 6.59 -8.95
N HIS A 75 -1.70 7.25 -8.33
CA HIS A 75 -1.64 7.54 -6.89
C HIS A 75 -1.64 6.25 -6.06
N PHE A 76 -2.57 5.32 -6.32
CA PHE A 76 -2.64 4.04 -5.61
C PHE A 76 -1.40 3.18 -5.81
N ASP A 77 -0.74 3.29 -6.96
CA ASP A 77 0.54 2.65 -7.23
C ASP A 77 1.62 3.12 -6.23
N HIS A 78 1.83 4.43 -6.16
CA HIS A 78 2.83 5.02 -5.28
C HIS A 78 2.48 4.88 -3.79
N SER A 79 1.21 5.07 -3.43
CA SER A 79 0.79 4.94 -2.03
C SER A 79 0.92 3.50 -1.52
N PHE A 80 0.61 2.50 -2.36
CA PHE A 80 0.84 1.10 -2.02
C PHE A 80 2.31 0.80 -1.75
N LEU A 81 3.22 1.26 -2.61
CA LEU A 81 4.66 1.04 -2.41
C LEU A 81 5.15 1.67 -1.10
N ILE A 82 4.76 2.91 -0.81
CA ILE A 82 5.12 3.60 0.43
C ILE A 82 4.60 2.83 1.65
N CYS A 83 3.34 2.38 1.62
CA CYS A 83 2.75 1.59 2.69
C CYS A 83 3.46 0.24 2.86
N LEU A 84 3.79 -0.45 1.77
CA LEU A 84 4.49 -1.74 1.79
C LEU A 84 5.88 -1.60 2.44
N TYR A 85 6.69 -0.64 2.00
CA TYR A 85 8.03 -0.43 2.58
C TYR A 85 7.96 -0.01 4.05
N SER A 86 7.04 0.90 4.39
CA SER A 86 6.84 1.34 5.78
C SER A 86 6.47 0.15 6.69
N LEU A 87 5.53 -0.69 6.24
CA LEU A 87 5.04 -1.82 7.00
C LEU A 87 6.08 -2.93 7.12
N PHE A 88 6.79 -3.24 6.03
CA PHE A 88 7.88 -4.20 6.04
C PHE A 88 8.97 -3.80 7.03
N LEU A 89 9.41 -2.54 7.01
CA LEU A 89 10.41 -2.03 7.94
C LEU A 89 9.91 -2.06 9.40
N ALA A 90 8.65 -1.71 9.63
CA ALA A 90 8.07 -1.73 10.97
C ALA A 90 7.99 -3.16 11.53
N LEU A 91 7.47 -4.11 10.75
CA LEU A 91 7.39 -5.51 11.14
C LEU A 91 8.77 -6.14 11.28
N GLY A 92 9.71 -5.86 10.37
CA GLY A 92 11.08 -6.38 10.44
C GLY A 92 11.86 -5.82 11.64
N SER A 93 11.78 -4.51 11.88
CA SER A 93 12.44 -3.88 13.04
C SER A 93 11.85 -4.31 14.37
N SER A 94 10.55 -4.62 14.42
CA SER A 94 9.88 -5.14 15.62
C SER A 94 10.37 -6.52 16.06
N LEU A 95 11.13 -7.24 15.21
CA LEU A 95 11.81 -8.48 15.59
C LEU A 95 13.07 -8.25 16.43
N ILE A 96 13.69 -7.07 16.29
CA ILE A 96 15.01 -6.76 16.89
C ILE A 96 14.86 -5.70 17.99
N PHE A 97 13.97 -4.74 17.80
CA PHE A 97 13.74 -3.61 18.70
C PHE A 97 12.33 -3.65 19.30
N HIS A 98 12.10 -2.84 20.34
CA HIS A 98 10.80 -2.74 20.97
C HIS A 98 9.71 -2.40 19.94
N PRO A 99 8.67 -3.25 19.78
CA PRO A 99 7.79 -3.25 18.61
C PRO A 99 6.92 -1.99 18.50
N LEU A 100 6.68 -1.32 19.62
CA LEU A 100 5.66 -0.28 19.74
C LEU A 100 5.94 0.96 18.87
N LEU A 101 7.18 1.44 18.81
CA LEU A 101 7.50 2.68 18.10
C LEU A 101 7.47 2.52 16.56
N PRO A 102 8.13 1.52 15.96
CA PRO A 102 8.07 1.31 14.51
C PRO A 102 6.66 0.99 14.01
N LEU A 103 5.91 0.15 14.75
CA LEU A 103 4.54 -0.20 14.40
C LEU A 103 3.59 1.00 14.51
N SER A 104 3.75 1.85 15.54
CA SER A 104 2.94 3.08 15.66
C SER A 104 3.19 4.04 14.52
N PHE A 105 4.46 4.25 14.14
CA PHE A 105 4.81 5.13 13.02
C PHE A 105 4.24 4.61 11.69
N SER A 106 4.37 3.31 11.42
CA SER A 106 3.77 2.71 10.22
C SER A 106 2.24 2.76 10.25
N SER A 107 1.62 2.61 11.41
CA SER A 107 0.17 2.76 11.57
C SER A 107 -0.30 4.15 11.13
N ILE A 108 0.40 5.21 11.54
CA ILE A 108 0.06 6.59 11.15
C ILE A 108 0.13 6.74 9.62
N ILE A 109 1.18 6.22 8.99
CA ILE A 109 1.35 6.26 7.52
C ILE A 109 0.21 5.52 6.84
N LEU A 110 -0.10 4.28 7.25
CA LEU A 110 -1.15 3.48 6.63
C LEU A 110 -2.54 4.12 6.83
N ILE A 111 -2.83 4.69 8.00
CA ILE A 111 -4.08 5.40 8.25
C ILE A 111 -4.20 6.61 7.33
N LEU A 112 -3.15 7.43 7.24
CA LEU A 112 -3.13 8.64 6.42
C LEU A 112 -3.40 8.31 4.94
N PHE A 113 -2.65 7.37 4.36
CA PHE A 113 -2.85 6.96 2.97
C PHE A 113 -4.18 6.25 2.75
N SER A 114 -4.70 5.52 3.74
CA SER A 114 -6.03 4.92 3.64
C SER A 114 -7.12 5.98 3.60
N ALA A 115 -7.03 7.01 4.44
CA ALA A 115 -7.96 8.12 4.42
C ALA A 115 -7.92 8.88 3.09
N ILE A 116 -6.72 9.20 2.58
CA ILE A 116 -6.55 9.84 1.26
C ILE A 116 -7.14 8.96 0.15
N ASN A 117 -6.85 7.66 0.14
CA ASN A 117 -7.39 6.76 -0.87
C ASN A 117 -8.91 6.68 -0.83
N VAL A 118 -9.52 6.62 0.37
CA VAL A 118 -10.99 6.66 0.52
C VAL A 118 -11.56 7.95 -0.08
N ILE A 119 -10.96 9.11 0.23
CA ILE A 119 -11.38 10.40 -0.33
C ILE A 119 -11.29 10.38 -1.86
N MET A 120 -10.18 9.89 -2.42
CA MET A 120 -9.99 9.77 -3.87
C MET A 120 -11.03 8.85 -4.53
N ILE A 121 -11.34 7.71 -3.90
CA ILE A 121 -12.37 6.78 -4.39
C ILE A 121 -13.75 7.46 -4.37
N VAL A 122 -14.08 8.17 -3.29
CA VAL A 122 -15.36 8.87 -3.17
C VAL A 122 -15.50 9.94 -4.27
N PHE A 123 -14.45 10.72 -4.53
CA PHE A 123 -14.47 11.69 -5.62
C PHE A 123 -14.58 11.00 -6.97
N PHE A 124 -13.80 9.96 -7.23
CA PHE A 124 -13.85 9.20 -8.47
C PHE A 124 -15.24 8.61 -8.75
N LEU A 125 -15.91 8.06 -7.74
CA LEU A 125 -17.26 7.49 -7.91
C LEU A 125 -18.35 8.56 -8.08
N ARG A 126 -18.11 9.79 -7.61
CA ARG A 126 -19.05 10.91 -7.74
C ARG A 126 -18.85 11.70 -9.03
N ASP A 127 -17.64 11.66 -9.59
CA ASP A 127 -17.36 12.36 -10.83
C ASP A 127 -18.13 11.71 -11.97
N LYS A 128 -18.79 12.54 -12.79
CA LYS A 128 -19.49 12.08 -13.99
C LYS A 128 -18.53 11.92 -15.15
N ASP A 129 -17.38 12.57 -15.07
CA ASP A 129 -16.32 12.47 -16.05
C ASP A 129 -15.22 11.54 -15.54
N ASN A 130 -15.12 10.35 -16.15
CA ASN A 130 -14.10 9.36 -15.84
C ASN A 130 -12.79 9.61 -16.61
N THR A 131 -12.59 10.80 -17.16
CA THR A 131 -11.35 11.12 -17.86
C THR A 131 -10.24 11.38 -16.83
N PRO A 132 -9.13 10.63 -16.86
CA PRO A 132 -8.08 10.80 -15.86
C PRO A 132 -7.42 12.18 -15.97
N ALA A 133 -7.11 12.82 -14.84
CA ALA A 133 -6.55 14.18 -14.80
C ALA A 133 -5.28 14.37 -15.66
N ASN A 134 -4.51 13.29 -15.91
CA ASN A 134 -3.28 13.32 -16.71
C ASN A 134 -3.48 12.83 -18.15
N HIS A 135 -4.73 12.69 -18.62
CA HIS A 135 -5.03 12.21 -19.98
C HIS A 135 -4.49 13.17 -21.04
N TYR A 136 -4.72 14.47 -20.86
CA TYR A 136 -4.35 15.51 -21.83
C TYR A 136 -2.92 16.04 -21.68
N SER A 137 -2.31 15.86 -20.52
CA SER A 137 -0.95 16.34 -20.20
C SER A 137 0.17 15.46 -20.77
N LYS A 138 -0.15 14.31 -21.40
CA LYS A 138 0.81 13.48 -22.15
C LYS A 138 1.00 13.92 -23.61
N ALA A 139 0.40 15.05 -24.02
CA ALA A 139 0.65 15.63 -25.32
C ALA A 139 2.08 16.23 -25.40
N LYS A 140 2.93 15.55 -26.19
CA LYS A 140 4.34 15.82 -26.56
C LYS A 140 5.41 15.40 -25.56
N PRO A 141 6.07 14.23 -25.77
CA PRO A 141 7.51 14.20 -25.59
C PRO A 141 8.09 15.22 -26.59
N PHE A 142 8.78 16.24 -26.09
CA PHE A 142 9.64 17.03 -26.96
C PHE A 142 10.69 16.06 -27.54
N SER A 143 10.57 15.83 -28.84
CA SER A 143 11.53 15.14 -29.70
C SER A 143 12.88 15.86 -29.68
#